data_AF-A0A5B6UJS7-F1
#
_entry.id   AF-A0A5B6UJS7-F1
#
_cell.length_a   1.000
_cell.length_b   1.000
_cell.length_c   1.000
_cell.angle_alpha   90.00
_cell.angle_beta   90.00
_cell.angle_gamma   90.00
#
_symmetry.space_group_name_H-M   'P 1'
#
loop_
_entity.id
_entity.type
_entity.pdbx_description
1 polymer ?
#
loop_
_entity_poly.entity_id
_entity_poly.type
_entity_poly.pdbx_seq_one_letter_code
_entity_poly.pdbx_strand_id
1 'polypeptide(L)'
;MLSSLKIPPAFVKYVFKGNVPTMLTLYSDSGNSWRVRIKVEQGSYFFNNGWSKFVKYHDLEIGDFLVFFLVDSSTFDVFIYNRTACAKNINLAAKKRKGRSPRVSRQIEQTPSHKCTSTSKKPRTVPPEPQPFHFMCNPSLFIFHLTNFF
;
A
#
# COMPACT_ATOMS: atom_id res chain seq x y z
N MET A 1 -17.27 -9.37 -1.78
CA MET A 1 -16.61 -8.21 -1.12
C MET A 1 -15.59 -8.76 -0.14
N LEU A 2 -14.32 -8.36 -0.22
CA LEU A 2 -13.29 -8.76 0.74
C LEU A 2 -13.59 -8.11 2.10
N SER A 3 -14.40 -8.77 2.93
CA SER A 3 -14.86 -8.23 4.22
C SER A 3 -13.87 -8.44 5.36
N SER A 4 -12.98 -9.43 5.21
CA SER A 4 -11.93 -9.74 6.17
C SER A 4 -10.72 -10.35 5.50
N LEU A 5 -9.55 -10.22 6.12
CA LEU A 5 -8.30 -10.88 5.68
C LEU A 5 -7.76 -11.73 6.81
N LYS A 6 -7.55 -13.03 6.55
CA LYS A 6 -6.95 -13.95 7.52
C LYS A 6 -5.48 -13.59 7.73
N ILE A 7 -5.06 -13.53 8.99
CA ILE A 7 -3.66 -13.39 9.36
C ILE A 7 -3.03 -14.80 9.35
N PRO A 8 -1.93 -15.03 8.60
CA PRO A 8 -1.23 -16.29 8.59
C PRO A 8 -0.86 -16.75 10.02
N PRO A 9 -1.15 -18.01 10.39
CA PRO A 9 -0.81 -18.53 11.71
C PRO A 9 0.68 -18.40 12.05
N ALA A 10 1.55 -18.51 11.05
CA ALA A 10 2.98 -18.28 11.22
C ALA A 10 3.29 -16.86 11.72
N PHE A 11 2.60 -15.84 11.18
CA PHE A 11 2.78 -14.46 11.62
C PHE A 11 2.34 -14.29 13.08
N VAL A 12 1.19 -14.88 13.46
CA VAL A 12 0.71 -14.88 14.84
C VAL A 12 1.71 -15.53 15.80
N LYS A 13 2.30 -16.66 15.40
CA LYS A 13 3.25 -17.41 16.21
C LYS A 13 4.59 -16.70 16.35
N TYR A 14 5.19 -16.28 15.24
CA TYR A 14 6.59 -15.83 15.22
C TYR A 14 6.74 -14.33 15.41
N VAL A 15 5.79 -13.53 14.91
CA VAL A 15 5.86 -12.07 15.00
C VAL A 15 5.12 -11.56 16.23
N PHE A 16 3.85 -11.95 16.40
CA PHE A 16 3.07 -11.54 17.57
C PHE A 16 3.36 -12.37 18.83
N LYS A 17 4.06 -13.51 18.70
CA LYS A 17 4.36 -14.41 19.82
C LYS A 17 3.11 -14.81 20.62
N GLY A 18 1.99 -14.98 19.92
CA GLY A 18 0.67 -15.27 20.51
C GLY A 18 -0.07 -14.05 21.10
N ASN A 19 0.57 -12.90 21.25
CA ASN A 19 -0.03 -11.67 21.78
C ASN A 19 -0.49 -10.77 20.64
N VAL A 20 -1.58 -11.13 19.98
CA VAL A 20 -2.12 -10.35 18.85
C VAL A 20 -2.84 -9.11 19.38
N PRO A 21 -2.47 -7.88 18.93
CA PRO A 21 -3.18 -6.66 19.31
C PRO A 21 -4.66 -6.72 18.89
N THR A 22 -5.54 -6.11 19.68
CA THR A 22 -6.98 -6.01 19.34
C THR A 22 -7.24 -5.08 18.16
N MET A 23 -6.31 -4.16 17.89
CA MET A 23 -6.38 -3.18 16.82
C MET A 23 -4.98 -2.94 16.22
N LEU A 24 -4.93 -2.78 14.91
CA LEU A 24 -3.73 -2.45 14.15
C LEU A 24 -3.95 -1.18 13.35
N THR A 25 -2.86 -0.48 13.06
CA THR A 25 -2.84 0.65 12.13
C THR A 25 -2.11 0.25 10.86
N LEU A 26 -2.77 0.38 9.72
CA LEU A 26 -2.17 0.20 8.39
C LEU A 26 -1.83 1.57 7.82
N TYR A 27 -0.60 1.75 7.36
CA TYR A 27 -0.15 2.87 6.56
C TYR A 27 0.08 2.40 5.13
N SER A 28 -0.27 3.23 4.15
CA SER A 28 0.03 2.95 2.74
C SER A 28 0.93 4.03 2.16
N ASP A 29 1.48 3.75 1.00
CA ASP A 29 2.22 4.70 0.16
C ASP A 29 1.43 5.97 -0.20
N SER A 30 0.10 5.96 -0.05
CA SER A 30 -0.73 7.15 -0.25
C SER A 30 -0.64 8.19 0.86
N GLY A 31 0.06 7.90 1.96
CA GLY A 31 0.18 8.78 3.12
C GLY A 31 -1.03 8.80 4.06
N ASN A 32 -2.03 7.94 3.80
CA ASN A 32 -3.18 7.75 4.68
C ASN A 32 -2.97 6.54 5.61
N SER A 33 -3.75 6.51 6.71
CA SER A 33 -3.75 5.41 7.67
C SER A 33 -5.16 4.87 7.96
N TRP A 34 -5.23 3.57 8.27
CA TRP A 34 -6.47 2.86 8.56
C TRP A 34 -6.34 2.04 9.84
N ARG A 35 -7.24 2.30 10.78
CA ARG A 35 -7.40 1.45 11.97
C ARG A 35 -8.24 0.23 11.63
N VAL A 36 -7.69 -0.94 11.89
CA VAL A 36 -8.33 -2.23 11.62
C VAL A 36 -8.41 -3.05 12.90
N ARG A 37 -9.60 -3.54 13.25
CA ARG A 37 -9.80 -4.42 14.40
C ARG A 37 -9.48 -5.87 14.03
N ILE A 38 -8.97 -6.59 15.01
CA ILE A 38 -8.76 -8.03 14.91
C ILE A 38 -9.99 -8.78 15.43
N LYS A 39 -10.50 -9.73 14.63
CA LYS A 39 -11.51 -10.71 15.04
C LYS A 39 -10.84 -12.07 15.21
N VAL A 40 -11.21 -12.81 16.25
CA VAL A 40 -10.88 -14.23 16.41
C VAL A 40 -12.08 -15.07 16.02
N GLU A 41 -11.90 -16.05 15.15
CA GLU A 41 -12.94 -16.95 14.70
C GLU A 41 -12.32 -18.33 14.46
N GLN A 42 -12.86 -19.35 15.15
CA GLN A 42 -12.38 -20.74 15.06
C GLN A 42 -10.85 -20.88 15.25
N GLY A 43 -10.29 -20.13 16.21
CA GLY A 43 -8.85 -20.14 16.50
C GLY A 43 -7.96 -19.41 15.47
N SER A 44 -8.55 -18.78 14.46
CA SER A 44 -7.84 -17.95 13.48
C SER A 44 -8.07 -16.46 13.72
N TYR A 45 -7.09 -15.64 13.36
CA TYR A 45 -7.13 -14.18 13.50
C TYR A 45 -7.40 -13.52 12.14
N PHE A 46 -8.23 -12.48 12.13
CA PHE A 46 -8.62 -11.79 10.92
C PHE A 46 -8.60 -10.27 11.09
N PHE A 47 -8.11 -9.56 10.08
CA PHE A 47 -8.45 -8.15 9.86
C PHE A 47 -9.94 -8.06 9.57
N ASN A 48 -10.69 -7.34 10.41
CA ASN A 48 -12.14 -7.23 10.31
C ASN A 48 -12.59 -5.77 10.20
N ASN A 49 -13.13 -5.15 11.24
CA ASN A 49 -13.67 -3.79 11.15
C ASN A 49 -12.57 -2.82 10.68
N GLY A 50 -12.84 -2.06 9.62
CA GLY A 50 -11.88 -1.15 8.99
C GLY A 50 -11.21 -1.74 7.74
N TRP A 51 -11.11 -3.07 7.63
CA TRP A 51 -10.52 -3.73 6.47
C TRP A 51 -11.28 -3.44 5.17
N SER A 52 -12.61 -3.53 5.18
CA SER A 52 -13.43 -3.24 4.00
C SER A 52 -13.27 -1.80 3.49
N LYS A 53 -12.98 -0.84 4.38
CA LYS A 53 -12.68 0.55 4.01
C LYS A 53 -11.32 0.65 3.31
N PHE A 54 -10.32 -0.07 3.81
CA PHE A 54 -9.00 -0.18 3.19
C PHE A 54 -9.11 -0.79 1.78
N VAL A 55 -9.80 -1.92 1.65
CA VAL A 55 -10.10 -2.58 0.36
C VAL A 55 -10.75 -1.63 -0.63
N LYS A 56 -11.81 -0.92 -0.21
CA LYS A 56 -12.53 0.01 -1.08
C LYS A 56 -11.68 1.19 -1.53
N TYR A 57 -10.86 1.73 -0.63
CA TYR A 57 -10.04 2.91 -0.93
C TYR A 57 -8.93 2.59 -1.94
N HIS A 58 -8.31 1.41 -1.82
CA HIS A 58 -7.23 0.97 -2.70
C HIS A 58 -7.70 0.16 -3.91
N ASP A 59 -9.02 0.02 -4.08
CA ASP A 59 -9.64 -0.77 -5.15
C ASP A 59 -9.04 -2.18 -5.21
N LEU A 60 -8.93 -2.84 -4.04
CA LEU A 60 -8.30 -4.15 -3.94
C LEU A 60 -9.19 -5.24 -4.55
N GLU A 61 -8.58 -6.03 -5.42
CA GLU A 61 -9.20 -7.16 -6.10
C GLU A 61 -8.52 -8.47 -5.70
N ILE A 62 -9.21 -9.58 -5.96
CA ILE A 62 -8.61 -10.91 -5.85
C ILE A 62 -7.43 -10.98 -6.84
N GLY A 63 -6.29 -11.49 -6.36
CA GLY A 63 -5.06 -11.57 -7.15
C GLY A 63 -4.13 -10.36 -6.99
N ASP A 64 -4.54 -9.30 -6.30
CA ASP A 64 -3.58 -8.29 -5.85
C ASP A 64 -2.68 -8.83 -4.74
N PHE A 65 -1.47 -8.30 -4.66
CA PHE A 65 -0.48 -8.66 -3.65
C PHE A 65 -0.34 -7.53 -2.65
N LEU A 66 -0.37 -7.86 -1.37
CA LEU A 66 -0.12 -6.92 -0.30
C LEU A 66 1.11 -7.37 0.47
N VAL A 67 2.06 -6.46 0.64
CA VAL A 67 3.26 -6.70 1.42
C VAL A 67 3.16 -5.89 2.70
N PHE A 68 3.14 -6.58 3.83
CA PHE A 68 3.00 -5.98 5.15
C PHE A 68 4.36 -5.97 5.84
N PHE A 69 4.76 -4.79 6.31
CA PHE A 69 5.97 -4.57 7.08
C PHE A 69 5.58 -4.11 8.47
N LEU A 70 5.91 -4.87 9.50
CA LEU A 70 5.67 -4.44 10.88
C LEU A 70 6.69 -3.36 11.25
N VAL A 71 6.22 -2.14 11.49
CA VAL A 71 7.06 -1.00 11.87
C VAL A 71 7.15 -0.88 13.39
N ASP A 72 6.02 -1.09 14.06
CA ASP A 72 5.89 -1.13 15.53
C ASP A 72 4.96 -2.29 15.92
N SER A 73 4.83 -2.59 17.22
CA SER A 73 4.02 -3.71 17.74
C SER A 73 2.57 -3.78 17.25
N SER A 74 1.99 -2.67 16.78
CA SER A 74 0.62 -2.60 16.24
C SER A 74 0.50 -1.79 14.95
N THR A 75 1.61 -1.52 14.27
CA THR A 75 1.65 -0.66 13.09
C THR A 75 2.29 -1.37 11.92
N PHE A 76 1.63 -1.33 10.76
CA PHE A 76 2.13 -1.87 9.50
C PHE A 76 2.25 -0.80 8.44
N ASP A 77 3.37 -0.82 7.72
CA ASP A 77 3.42 -0.27 6.36
C ASP A 77 2.93 -1.33 5.37
N VAL A 78 2.09 -0.92 4.43
CA VAL A 78 1.44 -1.80 3.46
C VAL A 78 1.75 -1.30 2.05
N PHE A 79 2.40 -2.15 1.27
CA PHE A 79 2.67 -1.92 -0.14
C PHE A 79 1.74 -2.79 -0.97
N ILE A 80 1.11 -2.18 -1.98
CA ILE A 80 0.04 -2.81 -2.75
C ILE A 80 0.52 -2.94 -4.19
N TYR A 81 0.42 -4.15 -4.72
CA TYR A 81 0.75 -4.46 -6.11
C TYR A 81 -0.45 -5.10 -6.77
N ASN A 82 -0.71 -4.74 -8.04
CA ASN A 82 -1.77 -5.38 -8.80
C ASN A 82 -1.37 -6.83 -9.18
N ARG A 83 -2.31 -7.56 -9.78
CA ARG A 83 -2.07 -8.91 -10.32
C ARG A 83 -0.87 -9.06 -11.28
N THR A 84 -0.36 -7.98 -11.86
CA THR A 84 0.84 -8.00 -12.73
C THR A 84 2.11 -7.62 -11.95
N ALA A 85 2.07 -7.64 -10.62
CA ALA A 85 3.14 -7.26 -9.71
C ALA A 85 3.62 -5.79 -9.86
N CYS A 86 2.78 -4.92 -10.43
CA CYS A 86 3.07 -3.49 -10.52
C CYS A 86 2.45 -2.74 -9.34
N ALA A 87 3.17 -1.77 -8.76
CA ALA A 87 2.69 -0.98 -7.62
C ALA A 87 1.38 -0.24 -7.94
N LYS A 88 0.37 -0.39 -7.07
CA LYS A 88 -0.96 0.23 -7.19
C LYS A 88 -0.92 1.68 -6.65
N ASN A 89 -0.47 2.60 -7.49
CA ASN A 89 -0.47 4.03 -7.18
C ASN A 89 -1.86 4.65 -7.35
N ILE A 90 -2.60 4.81 -6.25
CA ILE A 90 -3.95 5.41 -6.27
C ILE A 90 -3.97 6.86 -6.80
N ASN A 91 -2.88 7.61 -6.60
CA ASN A 91 -2.74 9.00 -7.04
C ASN A 91 -2.61 9.15 -8.56
N LEU A 92 -2.14 8.11 -9.26
CA LEU A 92 -2.01 8.09 -10.73
C LEU A 92 -3.31 7.65 -11.40
N ALA A 93 -4.04 6.72 -10.78
CA ALA A 93 -5.33 6.24 -11.29
C ALA A 93 -6.40 7.34 -11.34
N ALA A 94 -6.42 8.23 -10.34
CA ALA A 94 -7.35 9.36 -10.28
C ALA A 94 -7.15 10.40 -11.41
N LYS A 95 -5.95 10.48 -12.01
CA LYS A 95 -5.67 11.39 -13.13
C LYS A 95 -6.15 10.88 -14.49
N LYS A 96 -6.54 9.60 -14.62
CA LYS A 96 -6.87 8.97 -15.91
C LYS A 96 -8.35 9.01 -16.33
N ARG A 97 -9.20 9.76 -15.62
CA ARG A 97 -10.61 9.99 -16.03
C ARG A 97 -10.89 11.46 -16.36
N LYS A 98 -10.28 11.96 -17.42
CA LYS A 98 -10.84 13.05 -18.25
C LYS A 98 -10.64 12.72 -19.72
N GLY A 99 -11.58 11.97 -20.28
CA GLY A 99 -11.75 11.92 -21.72
C GLY A 99 -12.29 13.26 -22.22
N ARG A 100 -11.45 14.04 -22.89
CA ARG A 100 -11.86 14.98 -23.93
C ARG A 100 -10.69 15.18 -24.89
N SER A 101 -10.94 14.86 -26.16
CA SER A 101 -10.01 14.92 -27.30
C SER A 101 -9.41 16.33 -27.48
N PRO A 102 -8.20 16.47 -28.06
CA PRO A 102 -7.49 17.74 -28.18
C PRO A 102 -8.13 18.62 -29.26
N ARG A 103 -8.34 19.90 -28.96
CA ARG A 103 -8.58 20.91 -30.00
C ARG A 103 -7.29 21.68 -30.25
N VAL A 104 -6.69 21.42 -31.41
CA VAL A 104 -5.54 22.14 -31.96
C VAL A 104 -5.93 23.59 -32.25
N SER A 105 -5.08 24.55 -31.87
CA SER A 105 -5.02 25.90 -32.45
C SER A 105 -3.58 26.44 -32.31
N ARG A 106 -2.95 26.78 -33.45
CA ARG A 106 -1.67 27.52 -33.61
C ARG A 106 -1.96 29.04 -33.37
N GLN A 107 -1.09 29.96 -32.92
CA GLN A 107 0.27 30.41 -33.32
C GLN A 107 0.92 31.26 -32.16
N ILE A 108 2.24 31.15 -31.86
CA ILE A 108 3.42 32.06 -32.14
C ILE A 108 3.38 33.39 -31.30
N GLU A 109 4.34 33.85 -30.46
CA GLU A 109 5.80 34.09 -30.63
C GLU A 109 6.57 34.41 -29.29
N GLN A 110 7.82 33.92 -29.19
CA GLN A 110 9.11 34.39 -28.59
C GLN A 110 9.33 35.01 -27.16
N THR A 111 10.43 34.51 -26.56
CA THR A 111 11.33 34.76 -25.38
C THR A 111 11.69 36.21 -24.98
N PRO A 112 12.30 36.55 -23.78
CA PRO A 112 13.32 35.79 -23.01
C PRO A 112 13.37 35.88 -21.44
N SER A 113 13.93 34.81 -20.86
CA SER A 113 14.94 34.70 -19.77
C SER A 113 14.86 35.35 -18.35
N HIS A 114 15.19 34.47 -17.39
CA HIS A 114 15.83 34.65 -16.07
C HIS A 114 15.13 35.42 -14.93
N LYS A 115 14.74 34.71 -13.86
CA LYS A 115 15.44 34.77 -12.55
C LYS A 115 14.98 33.65 -11.61
N CYS A 116 15.94 32.85 -11.14
CA CYS A 116 15.74 31.83 -10.09
C CYS A 116 15.67 32.49 -8.71
N THR A 117 14.75 32.05 -7.85
CA THR A 117 14.82 32.26 -6.40
C THR A 117 14.71 30.92 -5.69
N SER A 118 15.80 30.57 -5.02
CA SER A 118 15.98 29.40 -4.18
C SER A 118 15.13 29.47 -2.91
N THR A 119 14.51 28.36 -2.53
CA THR A 119 14.23 28.08 -1.12
C THR A 119 14.45 26.59 -0.87
N SER A 120 15.53 26.33 -0.14
CA SER A 120 16.02 25.02 0.23
C SER A 120 14.95 24.21 0.97
N LYS A 121 14.61 23.03 0.46
CA LYS A 121 14.04 21.94 1.25
C LYS A 121 14.93 20.72 1.09
N LYS A 122 15.48 20.30 2.24
CA LYS A 122 16.35 19.15 2.49
C LYS A 122 15.93 17.92 1.66
N PRO A 123 16.84 17.26 0.91
CA PRO A 123 16.50 16.05 0.16
C PRO A 123 16.04 14.97 1.13
N ARG A 124 14.83 14.46 0.94
CA ARG A 124 14.37 13.24 1.62
C ARG A 124 14.90 12.07 0.79
N THR A 125 15.69 11.21 1.42
CA THR A 125 16.34 10.05 0.81
C THR A 125 15.31 9.21 0.06
N VAL A 126 15.54 9.00 -1.23
CA VAL A 126 14.73 8.11 -2.07
C VAL A 126 14.88 6.69 -1.51
N PRO A 127 13.78 5.97 -1.19
CA PRO A 127 13.87 4.57 -0.84
C PRO A 127 14.51 3.80 -2.00
N PRO A 128 15.40 2.83 -1.74
CA PRO A 128 16.04 2.08 -2.80
C PRO A 128 15.00 1.43 -3.71
N GLU A 129 15.19 1.61 -5.01
CA GLU A 129 14.45 0.95 -6.08
C GLU A 129 14.40 -0.57 -5.84
N PRO A 130 13.23 -1.23 -5.95
CA PRO A 130 13.13 -2.67 -5.70
C PRO A 130 13.97 -3.43 -6.72
N GLN A 131 15.14 -3.86 -6.27
CA GLN A 131 16.03 -4.74 -7.04
C GLN A 131 15.35 -6.09 -7.23
N PRO A 132 15.46 -6.71 -8.43
CA PRO A 132 14.86 -8.01 -8.67
C PRO A 132 15.51 -9.07 -7.77
N PHE A 133 14.66 -9.70 -6.95
CA PHE A 133 14.85 -11.01 -6.33
C PHE A 133 16.25 -11.31 -5.76
N HIS A 134 16.70 -10.55 -4.77
CA HIS A 134 17.60 -11.11 -3.77
C HIS A 134 16.77 -11.54 -2.55
N PHE A 135 16.76 -12.85 -2.31
CA PHE A 135 16.11 -13.50 -1.18
C PHE A 135 16.34 -12.71 0.12
N MET A 136 15.24 -12.20 0.65
CA MET A 136 15.15 -11.35 1.83
C MET A 136 15.56 -12.12 3.10
N CYS A 137 16.72 -11.81 3.66
CA CYS A 137 17.12 -12.18 5.02
C CYS A 137 16.56 -11.18 6.05
N ASN A 138 15.24 -10.93 6.04
CA ASN A 138 14.59 -10.12 7.06
C ASN A 138 13.39 -10.89 7.66
N PRO A 139 13.44 -11.31 8.94
CA PRO A 139 12.36 -12.06 9.58
C PRO A 139 11.06 -11.25 9.76
N SER A 140 11.05 -9.95 9.45
CA SER A 140 9.87 -9.08 9.58
C SER A 140 9.06 -8.92 8.29
N LEU A 141 9.47 -9.54 7.19
CA LEU A 141 8.86 -9.29 5.88
C LEU A 141 8.12 -10.51 5.34
N PHE A 142 6.79 -10.42 5.29
CA PHE A 142 5.94 -11.46 4.70
C PHE A 142 5.07 -10.87 3.58
N ILE A 143 5.10 -11.54 2.42
CA ILE A 143 4.23 -11.25 1.28
C ILE A 143 2.91 -11.98 1.54
N PHE A 144 1.81 -11.23 1.66
CA PHE A 144 0.48 -11.79 1.71
C PHE A 144 -0.05 -11.83 0.27
N HIS A 145 -0.19 -13.04 -0.27
CA HIS A 145 -1.04 -13.21 -1.43
C HIS A 145 -2.49 -13.06 -0.95
N LEU A 146 -3.30 -12.18 -1.55
CA LEU A 146 -4.76 -12.27 -1.43
C LEU A 146 -5.21 -13.50 -2.23
N THR A 147 -4.91 -14.68 -1.73
CA THR A 147 -5.46 -15.94 -2.25
C THR A 147 -6.81 -16.15 -1.57
N ASN A 148 -7.81 -16.48 -2.38
CA ASN A 148 -9.03 -17.13 -1.88
C ASN A 148 -8.60 -18.42 -1.18
N PHE A 149 -8.57 -18.43 0.14
CA PHE A 149 -8.74 -19.69 0.87
C PHE A 149 -10.24 -19.83 1.10
N PHE A 150 -10.90 -20.54 0.18
CA PHE A 150 -12.15 -21.25 0.44
C PHE A 150 -11.87 -22.41 1.38
#